data_AF-A0A8K0N1P8-F1
#
_entry.id   AF-A0A8K0N1P8-F1
#
_cell.length_a   1.000
_cell.length_b   1.000
_cell.length_c   1.000
_cell.angle_alpha   90.00
_cell.angle_beta   90.00
_cell.angle_gamma   90.00
#
_symmetry.space_group_name_H-M   'P 1'
#
loop_
_entity.id
_entity.type
_entity.pdbx_description
1 polymer ?
#
loop_
_entity_poly.entity_id
_entity_poly.type
_entity_poly.pdbx_seq_one_letter_code
_entity_poly.pdbx_strand_id
1 'polypeptide(L)'
;MASQAHAYRPLALSLVKAFELVFSSVGGVVPDQIGLIWLQVRAMVIVPVVRIAVILCLIMSVMLFIEKFSMGLVSFYVKLFRRKPEKIYKWEPVREDEELGTLAYPMVLVQIPMYNEGEVYRLSIGAACNLVWPSDRLIIQVLDDSTDLTIRV
;
A
#
# COMPACT_ATOMS: atom_id res chain seq x y z
N MET A 1 -10.20 27.84 13.68
CA MET A 1 -9.36 26.61 13.68
C MET A 1 -8.54 26.38 14.96
N ALA A 2 -8.64 27.20 16.02
CA ALA A 2 -7.83 27.06 17.24
C ALA A 2 -8.53 26.32 18.42
N SER A 3 -9.79 25.89 18.27
CA SER A 3 -10.62 25.43 19.40
C SER A 3 -10.47 23.93 19.73
N GLN A 4 -10.07 23.07 18.78
CA GLN A 4 -9.97 21.63 19.03
C GLN A 4 -8.66 21.17 19.69
N ALA A 5 -7.61 22.01 19.72
CA ALA A 5 -6.32 21.65 20.32
C ALA A 5 -6.32 21.66 21.86
N HIS A 6 -7.30 22.32 22.49
CA HIS A 6 -7.36 22.50 23.95
C HIS A 6 -8.03 21.33 24.68
N ALA A 7 -8.89 20.56 24.00
CA ALA A 7 -9.69 19.49 24.60
C ALA A 7 -8.91 18.18 24.81
N TYR A 8 -7.87 17.91 24.02
CA TYR A 8 -7.06 16.68 24.12
C TYR A 8 -5.88 16.80 25.10
N ARG A 9 -5.46 18.02 25.45
CA ARG A 9 -4.41 18.28 26.45
C ARG A 9 -4.69 17.66 27.82
N PRO A 10 -5.88 17.79 28.44
CA PRO A 10 -6.13 17.23 29.77
C PRO A 10 -6.19 15.69 29.76
N LEU A 11 -6.65 15.09 28.67
CA LEU A 11 -6.79 13.64 28.51
C LEU A 11 -5.42 12.97 28.27
N ALA A 12 -4.56 13.59 27.48
CA ALA A 12 -3.16 13.18 27.34
C ALA A 12 -2.40 13.34 28.67
N LEU A 13 -2.61 14.43 29.40
CA LEU A 13 -2.01 14.64 30.71
C LEU A 13 -2.51 13.64 31.77
N SER A 14 -3.77 13.22 31.71
CA SER A 14 -4.31 12.23 32.64
C SER A 14 -3.78 10.83 32.35
N LEU A 15 -3.64 10.47 31.07
CA LEU A 15 -3.03 9.20 30.64
C LEU A 15 -1.55 9.12 31.01
N VAL A 16 -0.79 10.19 30.77
CA VAL A 16 0.63 10.26 31.17
C VAL A 16 0.76 10.16 32.69
N LYS A 17 -0.08 10.85 33.46
CA LYS A 17 -0.10 10.74 34.92
C LYS A 17 -0.51 9.34 35.40
N ALA A 18 -1.51 8.73 34.76
CA ALA A 18 -1.94 7.37 35.10
C ALA A 18 -0.82 6.35 34.81
N PHE A 19 -0.11 6.53 33.70
CA PHE A 19 1.06 5.71 33.34
C PHE A 19 2.20 5.87 34.35
N GLU A 20 2.54 7.11 34.73
CA GLU A 20 3.52 7.38 35.79
C GLU A 20 3.10 6.82 37.16
N LEU A 21 1.81 6.85 37.48
CA LEU A 21 1.28 6.32 38.74
C LEU A 21 1.31 4.78 38.79
N VAL A 22 1.00 4.12 37.67
CA VAL A 22 1.14 2.67 37.52
C VAL A 22 2.63 2.27 37.56
N PHE A 23 3.51 3.03 36.90
CA PHE A 23 4.94 2.75 36.86
C PHE A 23 5.60 2.94 38.25
N SER A 24 5.23 3.99 38.99
CA SER A 24 5.70 4.22 40.36
C SER A 24 5.13 3.22 41.36
N SER A 25 3.87 2.78 41.18
CA SER A 25 3.26 1.72 41.98
C SER A 25 3.94 0.37 41.76
N VAL A 26 4.38 0.07 40.53
CA VAL A 26 5.15 -1.13 40.22
C VAL A 26 6.60 -1.02 40.75
N GLY A 27 7.15 0.21 40.80
CA GLY A 27 8.48 0.47 41.34
C GLY A 27 8.57 0.48 42.88
N GLY A 28 7.47 0.70 43.60
CA GLY A 28 7.45 0.88 45.06
C GLY A 28 7.40 -0.40 45.91
N VAL A 29 7.15 -1.57 45.31
CA VAL A 29 6.96 -2.86 46.04
C VAL A 29 8.18 -3.77 45.90
N VAL A 30 9.33 -3.22 45.50
CA VAL A 30 10.53 -3.99 45.20
C VAL A 30 11.49 -3.87 46.40
N PRO A 31 11.71 -4.92 47.21
CA PRO A 31 12.78 -4.92 48.22
C PRO A 31 14.10 -4.57 47.53
N ASP A 32 14.98 -3.79 48.17
CA ASP A 32 16.21 -3.24 47.56
C ASP A 32 17.05 -4.27 46.76
N GLN A 33 17.01 -5.55 47.15
CA GLN A 33 17.67 -6.65 46.44
C GLN A 33 17.03 -7.00 45.08
N ILE A 34 15.70 -6.98 44.98
CA ILE A 34 14.99 -7.21 43.71
C ILE A 34 15.18 -6.01 42.78
N GLY A 35 15.35 -4.80 43.33
CA GLY A 35 15.60 -3.57 42.55
C GLY A 35 16.95 -3.61 41.84
N LEU A 36 17.98 -4.11 42.52
CA LEU A 36 19.32 -4.29 41.95
C LEU A 36 19.34 -5.37 40.86
N ILE A 37 18.68 -6.52 41.09
CA ILE A 37 18.55 -7.58 40.08
C ILE A 37 17.76 -7.07 38.87
N TRP A 38 16.69 -6.30 39.10
CA TRP A 38 15.89 -5.69 38.05
C TRP A 38 16.69 -4.68 37.21
N LEU A 39 17.48 -3.82 37.84
CA LEU A 39 18.40 -2.90 37.16
C LEU A 39 19.42 -3.63 36.31
N GLN A 40 19.98 -4.73 36.82
CA GLN A 40 20.97 -5.54 36.11
C GLN A 40 20.38 -6.26 34.89
N VAL A 41 19.22 -6.91 35.07
CA VAL A 41 18.49 -7.57 33.97
C VAL A 41 18.05 -6.54 32.92
N ARG A 42 17.57 -5.37 33.35
CA ARG A 42 17.19 -4.30 32.45
C ARG A 42 18.37 -3.83 31.59
N ALA A 43 19.52 -3.58 32.20
CA ALA A 43 20.70 -3.11 31.49
C ALA A 43 21.27 -4.17 30.53
N MET A 44 21.29 -5.44 30.94
CA MET A 44 21.94 -6.51 30.20
C MET A 44 21.04 -7.15 29.12
N VAL A 45 19.73 -7.17 29.33
CA VAL A 45 18.78 -7.91 28.46
C VAL A 45 17.78 -6.96 27.82
N ILE A 46 17.04 -6.18 28.61
CA ILE A 46 15.93 -5.36 28.09
C ILE A 46 16.45 -4.25 27.17
N VAL A 47 17.48 -3.52 27.59
CA VAL A 47 18.07 -2.42 26.79
C VAL A 47 18.60 -2.89 25.43
N PRO A 48 19.44 -3.94 25.32
CA PRO A 48 19.91 -4.39 24.00
C PRO A 48 18.79 -4.98 23.14
N VAL A 49 17.84 -5.72 23.72
CA VAL A 49 16.69 -6.26 22.96
C VAL A 49 15.84 -5.14 22.38
N VAL A 50 15.49 -4.13 23.19
CA VAL A 50 14.72 -2.97 22.72
C VAL A 50 15.51 -2.20 21.66
N ARG A 51 16.83 -2.03 21.82
CA ARG A 51 17.67 -1.39 20.79
C ARG A 51 17.64 -2.16 19.47
N ILE A 52 17.76 -3.48 19.50
CA ILE A 52 17.68 -4.32 18.29
C ILE A 52 16.30 -4.17 17.64
N ALA A 53 15.21 -4.24 18.43
CA ALA A 53 13.85 -4.07 17.91
C ALA A 53 13.64 -2.69 17.26
N VAL A 54 14.16 -1.62 17.88
CA VAL A 54 14.11 -0.26 17.30
C VAL A 54 14.90 -0.19 15.99
N ILE A 55 16.09 -0.79 15.93
CA ILE A 55 16.90 -0.83 14.70
C ILE A 55 16.16 -1.57 13.59
N LEU A 56 15.56 -2.73 13.88
CA LEU A 56 14.77 -3.48 12.90
C LEU A 56 13.55 -2.68 12.41
N CYS A 57 12.85 -2.00 13.32
CA CYS A 57 11.74 -1.12 12.97
C CYS A 57 12.19 0.04 12.07
N LEU A 58 13.33 0.66 12.38
CA LEU A 58 13.91 1.72 11.55
C LEU A 58 14.29 1.21 10.16
N ILE A 59 14.91 0.04 10.06
CA ILE A 59 15.25 -0.58 8.77
C ILE A 59 14.00 -0.79 7.92
N MET A 60 12.94 -1.37 8.49
CA MET A 60 11.68 -1.59 7.78
C MET A 60 11.02 -0.27 7.35
N SER A 61 11.02 0.73 8.24
CA SER A 61 10.47 2.05 7.92
C SER A 61 11.24 2.72 6.78
N VAL A 62 12.57 2.64 6.78
CA VAL A 62 13.41 3.21 5.73
C VAL A 62 13.20 2.48 4.41
N MET A 63 13.13 1.16 4.42
CA MET A 63 12.87 0.35 3.22
C MET A 63 11.54 0.72 2.56
N LEU A 64 10.46 0.78 3.35
CA LEU A 64 9.13 1.17 2.85
C LEU A 64 9.11 2.63 2.37
N PHE A 65 9.80 3.52 3.09
CA PHE A 65 9.94 4.91 2.67
C PHE A 65 10.63 5.02 1.31
N ILE A 66 11.73 4.31 1.10
CA ILE A 66 12.47 4.29 -0.17
C ILE A 66 11.57 3.78 -1.29
N GLU A 67 10.84 2.68 -1.09
CA GLU A 67 9.92 2.14 -2.11
C GLU A 67 8.89 3.18 -2.54
N LYS A 68 8.18 3.79 -1.57
CA LYS A 68 7.15 4.79 -1.87
C LYS A 68 7.74 6.08 -2.44
N PHE A 69 8.92 6.48 -1.98
CA PHE A 69 9.63 7.63 -2.50
C PHE A 69 10.05 7.43 -3.95
N SER A 70 10.62 6.26 -4.30
CA SER A 70 10.98 5.91 -5.67
C SER A 70 9.75 5.88 -6.59
N MET A 71 8.65 5.25 -6.17
CA MET A 71 7.39 5.26 -6.95
C MET A 71 6.85 6.68 -7.15
N GLY A 72 6.88 7.50 -6.10
CA GLY A 72 6.49 8.91 -6.16
C GLY A 72 7.37 9.74 -7.09
N LEU A 73 8.68 9.54 -7.06
CA LEU A 73 9.65 10.24 -7.89
C LEU A 73 9.48 9.87 -9.37
N VAL A 74 9.26 8.59 -9.69
CA VAL A 74 8.94 8.15 -11.06
C VAL A 74 7.62 8.77 -11.54
N SER A 75 6.57 8.73 -10.72
CA SER A 75 5.28 9.33 -11.06
C SER A 75 5.38 10.85 -11.28
N PHE A 76 6.12 11.53 -10.41
CA PHE A 76 6.39 12.97 -10.53
C PHE A 76 7.18 13.29 -11.80
N TYR A 77 8.23 12.52 -12.09
CA TYR A 77 9.04 12.65 -13.29
C TYR A 77 8.18 12.46 -14.56
N VAL A 78 7.38 11.40 -14.63
CA VAL A 78 6.48 11.14 -15.77
C VAL A 78 5.46 12.25 -15.95
N LYS A 79 4.88 12.76 -14.85
CA LYS A 79 3.95 13.90 -14.87
C LYS A 79 4.62 15.19 -15.33
N LEU A 80 5.80 15.51 -14.81
CA LEU A 80 6.53 16.75 -15.15
C LEU A 80 6.97 16.76 -16.62
N PHE A 81 7.49 15.64 -17.12
CA PHE A 81 7.93 15.51 -18.50
C PHE A 81 6.80 15.14 -19.48
N ARG A 82 5.55 15.05 -19.00
CA ARG A 82 4.36 14.69 -19.80
C ARG A 82 4.60 13.52 -20.75
N ARG A 83 5.41 12.55 -20.35
CA ARG A 83 5.65 11.33 -21.12
C ARG A 83 4.43 10.42 -20.95
N LYS A 84 3.37 10.73 -21.68
CA LYS A 84 2.21 9.84 -21.78
C LYS A 84 2.68 8.50 -22.37
N PRO A 85 2.26 7.35 -21.81
CA PRO A 85 2.56 6.04 -22.39
C PRO A 85 2.11 5.93 -23.86
N GLU A 86 1.06 6.68 -24.22
CA GLU A 86 0.57 6.89 -25.59
C GLU A 86 1.64 7.32 -26.60
N LYS A 87 2.71 8.02 -26.17
CA LYS A 87 3.80 8.47 -27.06
C LYS A 87 5.02 7.55 -27.06
N ILE A 88 5.15 6.66 -26.08
CA ILE A 88 6.31 5.78 -25.93
C ILE A 88 6.07 4.45 -26.66
N TYR A 89 4.84 3.92 -26.57
CA TYR A 89 4.47 2.76 -27.36
C TYR A 89 4.09 3.22 -28.76
N LYS A 90 4.99 3.04 -29.72
CA LYS A 90 4.64 3.04 -31.14
C LYS A 90 3.65 1.90 -31.35
N TRP A 91 2.37 2.24 -31.37
CA TRP A 91 1.32 1.35 -31.83
C TRP A 91 1.48 1.27 -33.36
N GLU A 92 2.22 0.27 -33.82
CA GLU A 92 2.12 -0.15 -35.21
C GLU A 92 0.97 -1.16 -35.25
N PRO A 93 -0.07 -0.93 -36.08
CA PRO A 93 -1.10 -1.94 -36.27
C PRO A 93 -0.39 -3.23 -36.69
N VAL A 94 -0.78 -4.36 -36.06
CA VAL A 94 -0.35 -5.68 -36.52
C VAL A 94 -0.58 -5.70 -38.03
N ARG A 95 0.49 -5.92 -38.81
CA ARG A 95 0.41 -5.88 -40.27
C ARG A 95 -0.66 -6.88 -40.70
N GLU A 96 -1.53 -6.45 -41.60
CA GLU A 96 -2.56 -7.30 -42.16
C GLU A 96 -1.86 -8.49 -42.83
N ASP A 97 -2.05 -9.69 -42.31
CA ASP A 97 -1.63 -10.91 -42.98
C ASP A 97 -2.38 -10.98 -44.32
N GLU A 98 -1.65 -10.85 -45.43
CA GLU A 98 -2.19 -10.77 -46.80
C GLU A 98 -3.00 -12.03 -47.22
N GLU A 99 -2.99 -13.10 -46.41
CA GLU A 99 -3.71 -14.34 -46.67
C GLU A 99 -5.17 -14.37 -46.16
N LEU A 100 -5.64 -13.36 -45.41
CA LEU A 100 -6.94 -13.40 -44.72
C LEU A 100 -8.02 -12.50 -45.35
N GLY A 101 -8.20 -12.59 -46.66
CA GLY A 101 -9.36 -11.99 -47.34
C GLY A 101 -10.68 -12.51 -46.71
N THR A 102 -11.45 -11.62 -46.07
CA THR A 102 -12.74 -11.85 -45.35
C THR A 102 -12.63 -12.21 -43.85
N LEU A 103 -11.43 -12.42 -43.30
CA LEU A 103 -11.20 -12.86 -41.91
C LEU A 103 -10.45 -11.84 -41.04
N ALA A 104 -10.41 -10.56 -41.43
CA ALA A 104 -9.62 -9.50 -40.80
C ALA A 104 -9.77 -9.34 -39.27
N TYR A 105 -10.81 -9.92 -38.66
CA TYR A 105 -11.05 -9.92 -37.23
C TYR A 105 -11.37 -11.34 -36.73
N PRO A 106 -10.39 -12.09 -36.18
CA PRO A 106 -10.66 -13.35 -35.48
C PRO A 106 -11.54 -13.15 -34.24
N MET A 107 -12.11 -14.24 -33.73
CA MET A 107 -12.73 -14.22 -32.40
C MET A 107 -11.64 -14.00 -31.34
N VAL A 108 -11.78 -12.97 -30.52
CA VAL A 108 -10.80 -12.60 -29.48
C VAL A 108 -11.47 -12.62 -28.11
N LEU A 109 -10.79 -13.27 -27.16
CA LEU A 109 -11.14 -13.26 -25.74
C LEU A 109 -10.15 -12.37 -24.98
N VAL A 110 -10.65 -11.30 -24.36
CA VAL A 110 -9.90 -10.43 -23.47
C VAL A 110 -10.19 -10.85 -22.03
N GLN A 111 -9.21 -11.43 -21.35
CA GLN A 111 -9.33 -11.80 -19.95
C GLN A 111 -8.75 -10.70 -19.05
N ILE A 112 -9.54 -10.24 -18.09
CA ILE A 112 -9.17 -9.22 -17.11
C ILE A 112 -9.20 -9.88 -15.71
N PRO A 113 -8.06 -10.42 -15.22
CA PRO A 113 -7.97 -10.89 -13.84
C PRO A 113 -7.93 -9.70 -12.87
N MET A 114 -8.69 -9.77 -11.78
CA MET A 114 -8.78 -8.73 -10.75
C MET A 114 -8.79 -9.33 -9.35
N TYR A 115 -8.15 -8.63 -8.40
CA TYR A 115 -8.12 -8.98 -6.98
C TYR A 115 -8.09 -7.75 -6.06
N ASN A 116 -9.25 -7.35 -5.52
CA ASN A 116 -9.47 -6.19 -4.65
C ASN A 116 -8.99 -4.83 -5.23
N GLU A 117 -9.09 -4.66 -6.56
CA GLU A 117 -8.55 -3.51 -7.29
C GLU A 117 -9.60 -2.40 -7.56
N GLY A 118 -10.18 -1.86 -6.48
CA GLY A 118 -11.33 -0.94 -6.54
C GLY A 118 -11.09 0.39 -7.27
N GLU A 119 -9.86 0.88 -7.31
CA GLU A 119 -9.53 2.15 -7.98
C GLU A 119 -9.36 2.02 -9.50
N VAL A 120 -9.08 0.80 -9.99
CA VAL A 120 -8.70 0.57 -11.40
C VAL A 120 -9.68 -0.32 -12.17
N TYR A 121 -10.55 -1.10 -11.51
CA TYR A 121 -11.47 -2.01 -12.20
C TYR A 121 -12.32 -1.30 -13.27
N ARG A 122 -12.83 -0.10 -12.98
CA ARG A 122 -13.63 0.70 -13.94
C ARG A 122 -12.83 1.12 -15.15
N LEU A 123 -11.57 1.49 -14.96
CA LEU A 123 -10.68 1.94 -16.03
C LEU A 123 -10.30 0.75 -16.92
N SER A 124 -9.98 -0.40 -16.33
CA SER A 124 -9.59 -1.61 -17.06
C SER A 124 -10.74 -2.18 -17.90
N ILE A 125 -11.92 -2.36 -17.29
CA ILE A 125 -13.12 -2.82 -18.01
C ILE A 125 -13.53 -1.80 -19.07
N GLY A 126 -13.54 -0.51 -18.71
CA GLY A 126 -13.86 0.57 -19.66
C GLY A 126 -12.90 0.62 -20.84
N ALA A 127 -11.60 0.36 -20.64
CA ALA A 127 -10.63 0.29 -21.72
C ALA A 127 -10.87 -0.91 -22.64
N ALA A 128 -11.17 -2.09 -22.08
CA ALA A 128 -11.50 -3.27 -22.88
C ALA A 128 -12.78 -3.08 -23.71
N CYS A 129 -13.80 -2.44 -23.15
CA CYS A 129 -15.04 -2.11 -23.86
C CYS A 129 -14.85 -1.06 -24.98
N ASN A 130 -13.79 -0.25 -24.92
CA ASN A 130 -13.46 0.75 -25.94
C ASN A 130 -12.51 0.21 -27.02
N LEU A 131 -12.20 -1.08 -27.02
CA LEU A 131 -11.43 -1.69 -28.11
C LEU A 131 -12.22 -1.62 -29.43
N VAL A 132 -11.55 -1.16 -30.48
CA VAL A 132 -12.12 -1.13 -31.83
C VAL A 132 -12.04 -2.55 -32.41
N TRP A 133 -13.05 -3.36 -32.11
CA TRP A 133 -13.24 -4.73 -32.62
C TRP A 133 -14.73 -4.98 -32.87
N PRO A 134 -15.11 -5.81 -33.86
CA PRO A 134 -16.51 -6.21 -34.03
C PRO A 134 -17.08 -6.85 -32.76
N SER A 135 -18.19 -6.32 -32.25
CA SER A 135 -18.77 -6.75 -30.96
C SER A 135 -19.26 -8.20 -30.97
N ASP A 136 -19.59 -8.74 -32.15
CA ASP A 136 -19.92 -10.15 -32.37
C ASP A 136 -18.71 -11.09 -32.30
N ARG A 137 -17.49 -10.54 -32.25
CA ARG A 137 -16.21 -11.28 -32.26
C ARG A 137 -15.28 -10.91 -31.11
N LEU A 138 -15.76 -10.10 -30.16
CA LEU A 138 -15.02 -9.70 -28.97
C LEU A 138 -15.75 -10.23 -27.73
N ILE A 139 -15.06 -11.07 -26.96
CA ILE A 139 -15.53 -11.56 -25.67
C ILE A 139 -14.66 -10.95 -24.58
N ILE A 140 -15.26 -10.29 -23.59
CA ILE A 140 -14.54 -9.74 -22.43
C ILE A 140 -14.90 -10.59 -21.22
N GLN A 141 -13.91 -11.26 -20.63
CA GLN A 141 -14.08 -12.06 -19.42
C GLN A 141 -13.37 -11.38 -18.27
N VAL A 142 -14.15 -10.98 -17.27
CA VAL A 142 -13.63 -10.44 -16.00
C VAL A 142 -13.53 -11.59 -15.01
N LEU A 143 -12.31 -11.92 -14.58
CA LEU A 143 -12.06 -12.91 -13.55
C LEU A 143 -11.82 -12.18 -12.23
N ASP A 144 -12.88 -12.03 -11.44
CA ASP A 144 -12.83 -11.35 -10.15
C ASP A 144 -12.71 -12.37 -9.02
N ASP A 145 -11.54 -12.43 -8.38
CA ASP A 145 -11.27 -13.26 -7.20
C ASP A 145 -11.26 -12.42 -5.91
N SER A 146 -11.87 -11.23 -5.94
CA SER A 146 -11.90 -10.30 -4.80
C SER A 146 -12.65 -10.88 -3.61
N THR A 147 -12.00 -10.86 -2.45
CA THR A 147 -12.60 -11.23 -1.17
C THR A 147 -13.34 -10.06 -0.51
N ASP A 148 -13.06 -8.84 -0.93
CA ASP A 148 -13.69 -7.62 -0.40
C ASP A 148 -15.13 -7.46 -0.95
N LEU A 149 -16.11 -7.39 -0.04
CA LEU A 149 -17.52 -7.21 -0.38
C LEU A 149 -17.84 -5.81 -0.94
N THR A 150 -16.95 -4.84 -0.71
CA THR A 150 -17.14 -3.46 -1.20
C THR A 150 -16.66 -3.28 -2.65
N ILE A 151 -15.88 -4.23 -3.18
CA ILE A 151 -15.26 -4.21 -4.51
C ILE A 151 -15.74 -5.41 -5.34
N ARG A 152 -17.06 -5.66 -5.37
CA ARG A 152 -17.63 -6.66 -6.28
C ARG A 152 -18.22 -5.96 -7.50
N VAL A 153 -17.79 -6.39 -8.68
CA VAL A 153 -18.35 -5.96 -9.98
C VAL A 153 -19.70 -6.60 -10.24
#